data_AF-A0A2E5J949-F1
#
_entry.id   AF-A0A2E5J949-F1
#
_cell.length_a   1.000
_cell.length_b   1.000
_cell.length_c   1.000
_cell.angle_alpha   90.00
_cell.angle_beta   90.00
_cell.angle_gamma   90.00
#
_symmetry.space_group_name_H-M   'P 1'
#
loop_
_entity.id
_entity.type
_entity.pdbx_description
1 polymer ?
#
loop_
_entity_poly.entity_id
_entity_poly.type
_entity_poly.pdbx_seq_one_letter_code
_entity_poly.pdbx_strand_id
1 'polypeptide(L)'
;MLKKVRNLLIIFLMFYVPSSYSDVIDEGKKLTFERKKGNCLACHMIEDGELAGNNGPPLIAMKARFPNKQDLFNQIWDATEKNPNSFMPPFGKHGILTKKEINKIVEYLYTL
;
A
#
# COMPACT_ATOMS: atom_id res chain seq x y z
N MET A 1 44.93 26.18 34.79
CA MET A 1 44.17 26.72 33.65
C MET A 1 43.86 25.58 32.69
N LEU A 2 42.65 25.00 32.79
CA LEU A 2 42.24 23.80 32.05
C LEU A 2 41.82 24.15 30.61
N LYS A 3 42.38 23.40 29.67
CA LYS A 3 42.07 23.43 28.23
C LYS A 3 40.62 22.97 28.01
N LYS A 4 39.76 23.84 27.48
CA LYS A 4 38.38 23.50 27.08
C LYS A 4 38.40 22.66 25.80
N VAL A 5 38.25 21.36 25.97
CA VAL A 5 37.67 20.48 24.94
C VAL A 5 36.16 20.51 25.18
N ARG A 6 35.33 20.97 24.23
CA ARG A 6 33.95 20.45 24.12
C ARG A 6 33.26 20.76 22.78
N ASN A 7 33.23 19.74 21.95
CA ASN A 7 32.09 19.23 21.20
C ASN A 7 31.32 20.18 20.26
N LEU A 8 31.67 20.01 18.98
CA LEU A 8 30.78 19.86 17.84
C LEU A 8 29.40 19.26 18.23
N LEU A 9 28.42 20.11 18.55
CA LEU A 9 27.00 19.75 18.55
C LEU A 9 26.45 20.05 17.15
N ILE A 10 26.62 19.11 16.22
CA ILE A 10 25.80 19.08 15.01
C ILE A 10 24.42 18.56 15.46
N ILE A 11 23.51 19.49 15.70
CA ILE A 11 22.10 19.20 15.92
C ILE A 11 21.54 18.70 14.58
N PHE A 12 21.46 17.38 14.40
CA PHE A 12 20.73 16.76 13.31
C PHE A 12 19.23 16.89 13.64
N LEU A 13 18.66 18.07 13.38
CA LEU A 13 17.21 18.24 13.34
C LEU A 13 16.69 17.37 12.19
N MET A 14 16.21 16.17 12.51
CA MET A 14 15.38 15.38 11.60
C MET A 14 14.13 16.21 11.30
N PHE A 15 14.14 16.92 10.17
CA PHE A 15 12.95 17.55 9.64
C PHE A 15 11.96 16.45 9.24
N TYR A 16 10.91 16.27 10.04
CA TYR A 16 9.80 15.38 9.70
C TYR A 16 9.00 16.04 8.59
N VAL A 17 9.33 15.72 7.33
CA VAL A 17 8.53 16.17 6.18
C VAL A 17 7.32 15.24 6.08
N PRO A 18 6.08 15.75 6.27
CA PRO A 18 4.90 14.95 6.03
C PRO A 18 4.80 14.60 4.54
N SER A 19 4.51 13.34 4.24
CA SER A 19 4.31 12.85 2.87
C SER A 19 3.11 13.56 2.23
N SER A 20 3.25 14.00 0.98
CA SER A 20 2.16 14.60 0.23
C SER A 20 1.14 13.54 -0.20
N TYR A 21 -0.07 13.96 -0.58
CA TYR A 21 -1.07 13.02 -1.11
C TYR A 21 -0.60 12.33 -2.39
N SER A 22 0.11 13.04 -3.27
CA SER A 22 0.70 12.45 -4.48
C SER A 22 1.69 11.33 -4.13
N ASP A 23 2.57 11.57 -3.15
CA ASP A 23 3.53 10.55 -2.70
C ASP A 23 2.81 9.30 -2.16
N VAL A 24 1.69 9.47 -1.45
CA VAL A 24 0.87 8.36 -0.96
C VAL A 24 0.31 7.52 -2.11
N ILE A 25 -0.17 8.17 -3.17
CA ILE A 25 -0.69 7.48 -4.36
C ILE A 25 0.43 6.74 -5.09
N ASP A 26 1.59 7.38 -5.29
CA ASP A 26 2.74 6.78 -5.99
C ASP A 26 3.30 5.57 -5.22
N GLU A 27 3.44 5.70 -3.90
CA GLU A 27 3.83 4.58 -3.04
C GLU A 27 2.77 3.47 -3.04
N GLY A 28 1.48 3.82 -3.08
CA GLY A 28 0.37 2.88 -3.23
C GLY A 28 0.44 2.09 -4.53
N LYS A 29 0.68 2.75 -5.66
CA LYS A 29 0.89 2.12 -6.98
C LYS A 29 2.07 1.15 -6.93
N LYS A 30 3.20 1.60 -6.38
CA LYS A 30 4.40 0.76 -6.23
C LYS A 30 4.11 -0.51 -5.41
N LEU A 31 3.44 -0.37 -4.27
CA LEU A 31 3.08 -1.51 -3.42
C LEU A 31 2.12 -2.48 -4.11
N THR A 32 1.17 -1.96 -4.89
CA THR A 32 0.23 -2.73 -5.71
C THR A 32 0.98 -3.60 -6.72
N PHE A 33 2.03 -3.08 -7.36
CA PHE A 33 2.72 -3.76 -8.47
C PHE A 33 3.94 -4.57 -8.03
N GLU A 34 4.50 -4.31 -6.84
CA GLU A 34 5.70 -4.99 -6.35
C GLU A 34 5.47 -6.48 -6.07
N ARG A 35 6.26 -7.34 -6.71
CA ARG A 35 6.17 -8.81 -6.64
C ARG A 35 6.34 -9.37 -5.24
N LYS A 36 7.17 -8.73 -4.41
CA LYS A 36 7.41 -9.12 -3.01
C LYS A 36 6.37 -8.53 -2.04
N LYS A 37 5.39 -7.78 -2.54
CA LYS A 37 4.39 -7.04 -1.77
C LYS A 37 2.98 -7.40 -2.25
N GLY A 38 2.26 -6.46 -2.87
CA GLY A 38 0.89 -6.68 -3.30
C GLY A 38 0.79 -7.60 -4.52
N ASN A 39 1.73 -7.51 -5.46
CA ASN A 39 1.76 -8.28 -6.70
C ASN A 39 0.39 -8.40 -7.40
N CYS A 40 -0.44 -7.35 -7.32
CA CYS A 40 -1.86 -7.43 -7.64
C CYS A 40 -2.09 -7.71 -9.14
N LEU A 41 -1.18 -7.23 -9.99
CA LEU A 41 -1.19 -7.49 -11.44
C LEU A 41 -1.10 -8.97 -11.79
N ALA A 42 -0.56 -9.82 -10.91
CA ALA A 42 -0.51 -11.26 -11.17
C ALA A 42 -1.90 -11.90 -11.32
N CYS A 43 -2.94 -11.26 -10.77
CA CYS A 43 -4.31 -11.75 -10.83
C CYS A 43 -5.30 -10.75 -11.44
N HIS A 44 -5.03 -9.46 -11.34
CA HIS A 44 -5.98 -8.41 -11.72
C HIS A 44 -5.44 -7.53 -12.84
N MET A 45 -6.31 -7.17 -13.78
CA MET A 45 -6.08 -6.06 -14.69
C MET A 45 -6.22 -4.73 -13.96
N ILE A 46 -5.25 -3.84 -14.13
CA ILE A 46 -5.18 -2.50 -13.55
C ILE A 46 -4.68 -1.57 -14.66
N GLU A 47 -5.21 -0.34 -14.73
CA GLU A 47 -4.76 0.66 -15.72
C GLU A 47 -3.23 0.86 -15.65
N ASP A 48 -2.60 1.03 -16.81
CA ASP A 48 -1.15 1.07 -17.02
C ASP A 48 -0.36 -0.16 -16.54
N GLY A 49 -1.04 -1.25 -16.17
CA GLY A 49 -0.42 -2.51 -15.78
C GLY A 49 0.01 -3.34 -16.98
N GLU A 50 1.29 -3.71 -17.04
CA GLU A 50 1.79 -4.65 -18.06
C GLU A 50 1.68 -6.11 -17.58
N LEU A 51 1.48 -7.03 -18.52
CA LEU A 51 1.41 -8.49 -18.26
C LEU A 51 0.39 -8.87 -17.17
N ALA A 52 -0.74 -8.17 -17.12
CA ALA A 52 -1.75 -8.40 -16.11
C ALA A 52 -2.48 -9.75 -16.28
N GLY A 53 -2.76 -10.40 -15.16
CA GLY A 53 -3.61 -11.59 -15.08
C GLY A 53 -5.10 -11.25 -15.08
N ASN A 54 -5.93 -12.29 -15.23
CA ASN A 54 -7.39 -12.21 -15.29
C ASN A 54 -8.09 -13.21 -14.36
N ASN A 55 -7.36 -13.78 -13.38
CA ASN A 55 -7.92 -14.71 -12.40
C ASN A 55 -8.83 -13.99 -11.39
N GLY A 56 -8.59 -12.71 -11.14
CA GLY A 56 -9.45 -11.81 -10.37
C GLY A 56 -10.14 -10.77 -11.25
N PRO A 57 -11.19 -10.09 -10.74
CA PRO A 57 -11.87 -9.04 -11.49
C PRO A 57 -10.94 -7.85 -11.78
N PRO A 58 -11.13 -7.10 -12.88
CA PRO A 58 -10.37 -5.87 -13.11
C PRO A 58 -10.55 -4.88 -11.96
N LEU A 59 -9.52 -4.11 -11.61
CA LEU A 59 -9.59 -3.07 -10.58
C LEU A 59 -9.83 -1.70 -11.22
N ILE A 60 -11.08 -1.49 -11.64
CA ILE A 60 -11.57 -0.23 -12.21
C ILE A 60 -12.73 0.31 -11.38
N ALA A 61 -12.91 1.63 -11.39
CA ALA A 61 -13.98 2.34 -10.69
C ALA A 61 -14.10 1.91 -9.22
N MET A 62 -12.98 1.79 -8.53
CA MET A 62 -12.94 1.10 -7.23
C MET A 62 -13.70 1.87 -6.16
N LYS A 63 -13.73 3.20 -6.24
CA LYS A 63 -14.53 4.05 -5.37
C LYS A 63 -16.03 3.76 -5.49
N ALA A 64 -16.53 3.44 -6.69
CA ALA A 64 -17.93 3.10 -6.90
C ALA A 64 -18.24 1.68 -6.39
N ARG A 65 -17.32 0.74 -6.57
CA ARG A 65 -17.45 -0.66 -6.10
C ARG A 65 -17.34 -0.80 -4.59
N PHE A 66 -16.54 0.06 -3.96
CA PHE A 66 -16.36 0.16 -2.52
C PHE A 66 -16.66 1.59 -2.06
N PRO A 67 -17.91 1.95 -1.81
CA PRO A 67 -18.24 3.29 -1.32
C PRO A 67 -17.60 3.60 0.05
N ASN A 68 -17.32 2.57 0.84
CA ASN A 68 -16.61 2.65 2.11
C ASN A 68 -15.18 2.08 1.98
N LYS A 69 -14.16 2.92 2.25
CA LYS A 69 -12.73 2.54 2.23
C LYS A 69 -12.41 1.36 3.11
N GLN A 70 -13.09 1.24 4.25
CA GLN A 70 -12.84 0.15 5.18
C GLN A 70 -13.19 -1.21 4.55
N ASP A 71 -14.16 -1.27 3.64
CA ASP A 71 -14.54 -2.53 2.99
C ASP A 71 -13.48 -3.00 1.99
N LEU A 72 -12.83 -2.08 1.27
CA LEU A 72 -11.68 -2.41 0.42
C LEU A 72 -10.47 -2.77 1.26
N PHE A 73 -10.21 -2.03 2.35
CA PHE A 73 -9.14 -2.37 3.29
C PHE A 73 -9.32 -3.79 3.83
N ASN A 74 -10.53 -4.14 4.29
CA ASN A 74 -10.83 -5.47 4.84
C ASN A 74 -10.67 -6.57 3.78
N GLN A 75 -11.09 -6.30 2.53
CA GLN A 75 -10.89 -7.22 1.41
C GLN A 75 -9.40 -7.52 1.17
N ILE A 76 -8.53 -6.52 1.26
CA ILE A 76 -7.07 -6.68 1.08
C ILE A 76 -6.44 -7.30 2.35
N TRP A 77 -6.92 -6.93 3.53
CA TRP A 77 -6.42 -7.43 4.80
C TRP A 77 -6.62 -8.94 4.94
N ASP A 78 -7.85 -9.39 4.71
CA ASP A 78 -8.22 -10.79 4.71
C ASP A 78 -9.45 -11.05 3.82
N ALA A 79 -9.20 -11.44 2.57
CA ALA A 79 -10.24 -11.84 1.64
C ALA A 79 -10.99 -13.11 2.07
N THR A 80 -10.41 -13.93 2.96
CA THR A 80 -10.99 -15.21 3.40
C THR A 80 -12.17 -15.02 4.34
N GLU A 81 -12.28 -13.85 5.00
CA GLU A 81 -13.43 -13.50 5.84
C GLU A 81 -14.74 -13.44 5.03
N LYS A 82 -14.69 -12.96 3.78
CA LYS A 82 -15.87 -12.94 2.88
C LYS A 82 -16.03 -14.24 2.10
N ASN A 83 -14.92 -14.87 1.73
CA ASN A 83 -14.91 -16.14 1.00
C ASN A 83 -13.75 -17.03 1.48
N PRO A 84 -14.01 -18.05 2.32
CA PRO A 84 -12.99 -18.94 2.84
C PRO A 84 -12.13 -19.65 1.78
N ASN A 85 -12.66 -19.77 0.55
CA ASN A 85 -11.98 -20.39 -0.59
C ASN A 85 -11.34 -19.36 -1.55
N SER A 86 -11.19 -18.11 -1.12
CA SER A 86 -10.57 -17.05 -1.92
C SER A 86 -9.12 -17.39 -2.27
N PHE A 87 -8.77 -17.28 -3.56
CA PHE A 87 -7.37 -17.34 -4.01
C PHE A 87 -6.60 -16.05 -3.72
N MET A 88 -7.30 -14.93 -3.49
CA MET A 88 -6.66 -13.67 -3.10
C MET A 88 -5.99 -13.85 -1.73
N PRO A 89 -4.67 -13.64 -1.61
CA PRO A 89 -3.96 -13.82 -0.35
C PRO A 89 -4.49 -12.89 0.75
N PRO A 90 -4.59 -13.34 2.00
CA PRO A 90 -4.95 -12.47 3.12
C PRO A 90 -3.73 -11.67 3.59
N PHE A 91 -3.40 -10.63 2.81
CA PHE A 91 -2.11 -9.92 2.89
C PHE A 91 -1.80 -9.35 4.27
N GLY A 92 -2.81 -8.82 4.96
CA GLY A 92 -2.67 -8.24 6.28
C GLY A 92 -2.55 -9.31 7.37
N LYS A 93 -3.45 -10.31 7.35
CA LYS A 93 -3.46 -11.42 8.31
C LYS A 93 -2.16 -12.22 8.31
N HIS A 94 -1.57 -12.44 7.14
CA HIS A 94 -0.29 -13.16 7.00
C HIS A 94 0.94 -12.25 7.11
N GLY A 95 0.76 -10.95 7.33
CA GLY A 95 1.86 -10.00 7.53
C GLY A 95 2.69 -9.69 6.28
N ILE A 96 2.16 -9.96 5.07
CA ILE A 96 2.82 -9.62 3.80
C ILE A 96 2.86 -8.10 3.63
N LEU A 97 1.77 -7.43 4.01
CA LEU A 97 1.62 -5.98 4.00
C LEU A 97 1.22 -5.48 5.39
N THR A 98 1.82 -4.37 5.81
CA THR A 98 1.43 -3.65 7.02
C THR A 98 0.14 -2.86 6.80
N LYS A 99 -0.53 -2.47 7.89
CA LYS A 99 -1.70 -1.58 7.84
C LYS A 99 -1.43 -0.29 7.04
N LYS A 100 -0.25 0.31 7.22
CA LYS A 100 0.14 1.54 6.52
C LYS A 100 0.28 1.32 5.02
N GLU A 101 0.86 0.19 4.61
CA GLU A 101 1.00 -0.16 3.19
C GLU A 101 -0.36 -0.43 2.54
N ILE A 102 -1.25 -1.17 3.21
CA ILE A 102 -2.60 -1.44 2.69
C ILE A 102 -3.39 -0.14 2.55
N ASN A 103 -3.28 0.79 3.50
CA ASN A 103 -3.92 2.10 3.36
C ASN A 103 -3.43 2.86 2.11
N LYS A 104 -2.13 2.85 1.80
CA LYS A 104 -1.60 3.48 0.58
C LYS A 104 -2.12 2.80 -0.68
N ILE A 105 -2.17 1.46 -0.69
CA ILE A 105 -2.79 0.70 -1.79
C ILE A 105 -4.26 1.10 -1.96
N VAL A 106 -5.02 1.21 -0.87
CA VAL A 106 -6.42 1.66 -0.92
C VAL A 106 -6.53 3.06 -1.50
N GLU A 107 -5.70 4.01 -1.08
CA GLU A 107 -5.70 5.37 -1.66
C GLU A 107 -5.43 5.34 -3.17
N TYR A 108 -4.43 4.58 -3.62
CA TYR A 108 -4.14 4.40 -5.05
C TYR A 108 -5.32 3.76 -5.79
N LEU A 109 -5.88 2.67 -5.29
CA LEU A 109 -6.99 1.99 -5.97
C LEU A 109 -8.20 2.91 -6.10
N TYR A 110 -8.41 3.85 -5.16
CA TYR A 110 -9.52 4.82 -5.23
C TYR A 110 -9.35 5.90 -6.30
N THR A 111 -8.17 6.02 -6.91
CA THR A 111 -7.97 6.88 -8.09
C THR A 111 -8.34 6.19 -9.40
N LEU A 112 -8.65 4.88 -9.37
CA LEU A 112 -9.04 4.05 -10.51
C LEU A 112 -10.56 3.95 -10.72
#